data_AF-A0A842T774-F1
#
_entry.id   AF-A0A842T774-F1
#
_cell.length_a   1.000
_cell.length_b   1.000
_cell.length_c   1.000
_cell.angle_alpha   90.00
_cell.angle_beta   90.00
_cell.angle_gamma   90.00
#
_symmetry.space_group_name_H-M   'P 1'
#
loop_
_entity.id
_entity.type
_entity.pdbx_description
1 polymer ?
#
loop_
_entity_poly.entity_id
_entity_poly.type
_entity_poly.pdbx_seq_one_letter_code
_entity_poly.pdbx_strand_id
1 'polypeptide(L)'
;MRGIIVKYRKYKSSGQSLISLPTTITDLIDWKDNEEVHIRYKTYENNEGLFLTVKNGGRVVKYDSSRSNITIPTTAAQMLDWRDNDDIHLIFATINKKAGIFFYKKNI
;
A
#
# COMPACT_ATOMS: atom_id res chain seq x y z
N MET A 1 1.61 -11.43 13.58
CA MET A 1 0.60 -10.33 13.63
C MET A 1 -0.63 -10.71 12.81
N ARG A 2 -1.84 -10.33 13.25
CA ARG A 2 -3.08 -10.45 12.46
C ARG A 2 -3.24 -9.21 11.58
N GLY A 3 -2.67 -9.24 10.38
CA GLY A 3 -2.90 -8.23 9.35
C GLY A 3 -4.19 -8.50 8.57
N ILE A 4 -4.67 -7.50 7.83
CA ILE A 4 -5.77 -7.67 6.88
C ILE A 4 -5.20 -8.14 5.55
N ILE A 5 -5.88 -9.04 4.86
CA ILE A 5 -5.48 -9.49 3.52
C ILE A 5 -6.27 -8.70 2.49
N VAL A 6 -5.57 -8.04 1.57
CA VAL A 6 -6.13 -7.32 0.43
C VAL A 6 -5.60 -7.92 -0.87
N LYS A 7 -6.36 -7.78 -1.95
CA LYS A 7 -5.94 -8.27 -3.27
C LYS A 7 -5.22 -7.16 -4.03
N TYR A 8 -4.04 -7.50 -4.56
CA TYR A 8 -3.39 -6.66 -5.55
C TYR A 8 -3.99 -6.92 -6.94
N ARG A 9 -4.30 -5.85 -7.68
CA ARG A 9 -4.83 -5.94 -9.05
C ARG A 9 -3.98 -5.14 -10.02
N LYS A 10 -3.55 -5.79 -11.10
CA LYS A 10 -2.76 -5.19 -12.17
C LYS A 10 -3.65 -4.92 -13.39
N TYR A 11 -3.82 -3.66 -13.76
CA TYR A 11 -4.59 -3.31 -14.96
C TYR A 11 -3.70 -3.37 -16.20
N LYS A 12 -4.03 -4.29 -17.13
CA LYS A 12 -3.23 -4.53 -18.35
C LYS A 12 -3.18 -3.34 -19.30
N SER A 13 -4.17 -2.45 -19.28
CA SER A 13 -4.35 -1.39 -20.29
C SER A 13 -3.77 -0.02 -19.92
N SER A 14 -3.56 0.29 -18.63
CA SER A 14 -3.19 1.64 -18.18
C SER A 14 -1.78 1.77 -17.63
N GLY A 15 -1.03 0.67 -17.49
CA GLY A 15 0.25 0.66 -16.78
C GLY A 15 0.13 1.05 -15.30
N GLN A 16 -1.08 1.13 -14.77
CA GLN A 16 -1.39 1.42 -13.37
C GLN A 16 -1.77 0.13 -12.64
N SER A 17 -1.40 0.06 -11.36
CA SER A 17 -1.77 -1.05 -10.49
C SER A 17 -2.46 -0.49 -9.25
N LEU A 18 -3.39 -1.25 -8.68
CA LEU A 18 -4.26 -0.76 -7.62
C LEU A 18 -4.31 -1.76 -6.47
N ILE A 19 -4.38 -1.23 -5.26
CA ILE A 19 -4.78 -1.98 -4.06
C ILE A 19 -6.05 -1.33 -3.53
N SER A 20 -7.10 -2.13 -3.38
CA SER A 20 -8.31 -1.71 -2.70
C SER A 20 -8.12 -1.82 -1.21
N LEU A 21 -8.33 -0.70 -0.51
CA LEU A 21 -8.38 -0.65 0.93
C LEU A 21 -9.81 -0.97 1.40
N PRO A 22 -9.97 -1.77 2.46
CA PRO A 22 -11.24 -1.84 3.16
C PRO A 22 -11.62 -0.46 3.71
N THR A 23 -12.90 -0.12 3.66
CA THR A 23 -13.43 1.14 4.24
C THR A 23 -13.07 1.28 5.72
N THR A 24 -13.06 0.17 6.47
CA THR A 24 -12.63 0.17 7.88
C THR A 24 -11.17 0.59 8.07
N ILE A 25 -10.31 0.33 7.07
CA ILE A 25 -8.92 0.80 7.10
C ILE A 25 -8.88 2.29 6.80
N THR A 26 -9.66 2.75 5.82
CA THR A 26 -9.73 4.17 5.47
C THR A 26 -10.37 5.03 6.55
N ASP A 27 -11.20 4.46 7.43
CA ASP A 27 -11.74 5.17 8.59
C ASP A 27 -10.72 5.28 9.73
N LEU A 28 -9.81 4.30 9.83
CA LEU A 28 -8.73 4.28 10.83
C LEU A 28 -7.56 5.19 10.44
N ILE A 29 -7.38 5.42 9.14
CA ILE A 29 -6.36 6.31 8.62
C ILE A 29 -7.07 7.60 8.20
N ASP A 30 -6.83 8.71 8.91
CA ASP A 30 -7.42 10.03 8.61
C ASP A 30 -6.80 10.67 7.35
N TRP A 31 -6.82 9.92 6.23
CA TRP A 31 -6.35 10.38 4.93
C TRP A 31 -7.49 11.04 4.17
N LYS A 32 -7.22 12.25 3.67
CA LYS A 32 -8.18 13.04 2.92
C LYS A 32 -8.15 12.66 1.44
N ASP A 33 -9.26 12.95 0.76
CA ASP A 33 -9.33 12.78 -0.69
C ASP A 33 -8.23 13.59 -1.38
N ASN A 34 -7.58 12.99 -2.38
CA ASN A 34 -6.42 13.57 -3.07
C ASN A 34 -5.19 13.87 -2.19
N GLU A 35 -5.15 13.39 -0.95
CA GLU A 35 -3.98 13.57 -0.10
C GLU A 35 -2.76 12.84 -0.67
N GLU A 36 -1.60 13.49 -0.56
CA GLU A 36 -0.33 12.95 -1.03
C GLU A 36 0.19 11.89 -0.08
N VAL A 37 0.14 10.64 -0.54
CA VAL A 37 0.67 9.50 0.18
C VAL A 37 2.04 9.15 -0.40
N HIS A 38 3.06 9.13 0.44
CA HIS A 38 4.39 8.71 0.04
C HIS A 38 4.54 7.20 0.16
N ILE A 39 5.03 6.57 -0.90
CA ILE A 39 5.39 5.14 -0.91
C ILE A 39 6.91 5.01 -0.72
N ARG A 40 7.32 4.13 0.19
CA ARG A 40 8.73 3.76 0.41
C ARG A 40 8.88 2.25 0.49
N TYR A 41 9.91 1.69 -0.14
CA TYR A 41 10.28 0.30 0.13
C TYR A 41 10.89 0.20 1.53
N LYS A 42 10.43 -0.80 2.28
CA LYS A 42 10.93 -1.10 3.61
C LYS A 42 10.93 -2.60 3.85
N THR A 43 11.89 -3.03 4.66
CA THR A 43 11.85 -4.32 5.32
C THR A 43 11.32 -4.09 6.73
N TYR A 44 10.30 -4.85 7.12
CA TYR A 44 9.70 -4.78 8.45
C TYR A 44 9.34 -6.20 8.89
N GLU A 45 9.80 -6.60 10.08
CA GLU A 45 9.60 -7.96 10.62
C GLU A 45 9.92 -9.06 9.60
N ASN A 46 11.09 -8.97 8.94
CA ASN A 46 11.56 -9.90 7.89
C ASN A 46 10.70 -9.97 6.61
N ASN A 47 9.75 -9.06 6.43
CA ASN A 47 8.97 -8.95 5.20
C ASN A 47 9.41 -7.72 4.42
N GLU A 48 9.64 -7.87 3.12
CA GLU A 48 9.86 -6.76 2.20
C GLU A 48 8.52 -6.25 1.66
N GLY A 49 8.38 -4.94 1.59
CA GLY A 49 7.09 -4.36 1.28
C GLY A 49 7.10 -2.85 1.02
N LEU A 50 5.89 -2.32 0.86
CA LEU A 50 5.63 -0.91 0.68
C LEU A 50 5.12 -0.31 1.98
N PHE A 51 5.83 0.69 2.48
CA PHE A 51 5.40 1.53 3.59
C PHE A 51 4.80 2.83 3.05
N LEU A 52 3.54 3.08 3.38
CA LEU A 52 2.79 4.26 2.97
C LEU A 52 2.60 5.20 4.17
N THR A 53 2.96 6.46 3.97
CA THR A 53 2.84 7.52 4.99
C THR A 53 2.45 8.85 4.36
N VAL A 54 1.67 9.65 5.08
CA VAL A 54 1.40 11.05 4.72
C VAL A 54 2.55 11.92 5.26
N LYS A 55 3.26 12.64 4.35
CA LYS A 55 4.43 13.55 4.52
C LYS A 55 5.74 13.00 5.15
N ASN A 56 6.96 13.47 4.86
CA ASN A 56 7.58 14.24 3.76
C ASN A 56 8.55 13.30 2.99
N GLY A 57 8.56 13.38 1.66
CA GLY A 57 9.61 12.86 0.77
C GLY A 57 9.41 11.41 0.28
N GLY A 58 9.39 11.23 -1.05
CA GLY A 58 9.21 9.96 -1.76
C GLY A 58 8.26 10.10 -2.97
N ARG A 59 8.03 9.02 -3.72
CA ARG A 59 7.02 8.99 -4.80
C ARG A 59 5.62 9.20 -4.21
N VAL A 60 4.86 10.12 -4.81
CA VAL A 60 3.50 10.51 -4.39
C VAL A 60 2.47 9.66 -5.12
N VAL A 61 1.51 9.11 -4.38
CA VAL A 61 0.27 8.55 -4.92
C VAL A 61 -0.91 9.24 -4.29
N LYS A 62 -2.01 9.35 -5.05
CA LYS A 62 -3.26 9.93 -4.57
C LYS A 62 -4.15 8.83 -4.00
N TYR A 63 -4.70 9.10 -2.82
CA TYR A 63 -5.78 8.30 -2.25
C TYR A 63 -7.11 8.72 -2.88
N ASP A 64 -7.85 7.75 -3.43
CA ASP A 64 -9.21 7.95 -3.98
C ASP A 64 -10.22 7.45 -2.95
N SER A 65 -10.81 8.40 -2.23
CA SER A 65 -11.76 8.11 -1.16
C SER A 65 -13.09 7.57 -1.68
N SER A 66 -13.48 7.90 -2.92
CA SER A 66 -14.75 7.46 -3.53
C SER A 66 -14.78 5.96 -3.82
N ARG A 67 -13.60 5.34 -3.95
CA ARG A 67 -13.43 3.92 -4.24
C ARG A 67 -12.65 3.17 -3.17
N SER A 68 -12.25 3.84 -2.09
CA SER A 68 -11.35 3.32 -1.05
C SER A 68 -10.12 2.63 -1.67
N ASN A 69 -9.51 3.25 -2.68
CA ASN A 69 -8.42 2.64 -3.43
C ASN A 69 -7.14 3.49 -3.35
N ILE A 70 -6.00 2.79 -3.38
CA ILE A 70 -4.70 3.42 -3.58
C ILE A 70 -4.10 2.88 -4.88
N THR A 71 -3.66 3.81 -5.73
CA THR A 71 -2.88 3.46 -6.91
C THR A 71 -1.45 3.19 -6.50
N ILE A 72 -0.95 2.00 -6.76
CA ILE A 72 0.45 1.62 -6.57
C ILE A 72 1.15 1.68 -7.93
N PRO A 73 2.32 2.32 -8.04
CA PRO A 73 3.10 2.28 -9.27
C PRO A 73 3.39 0.82 -9.65
N THR A 74 3.12 0.44 -10.90
CA THR A 74 3.37 -0.94 -11.38
C THR A 74 4.83 -1.35 -11.19
N THR A 75 5.77 -0.40 -11.33
CA THR A 75 7.19 -0.64 -11.05
C THR A 75 7.46 -1.05 -9.61
N ALA A 76 6.65 -0.58 -8.65
CA ALA A 76 6.81 -0.95 -7.25
C ALA A 76 6.28 -2.32 -6.89
N ALA A 77 5.15 -2.69 -7.47
CA ALA A 77 4.67 -4.05 -7.38
C ALA A 77 5.64 -5.05 -8.05
N GLN A 78 6.22 -4.69 -9.20
CA GLN A 78 7.20 -5.53 -9.90
C GLN A 78 8.48 -5.74 -9.08
N MET A 79 8.98 -4.70 -8.41
CA MET A 79 10.16 -4.82 -7.53
C MET A 79 9.94 -5.78 -6.35
N LEU A 80 8.68 -6.05 -5.98
CA LEU A 80 8.30 -6.95 -4.89
C LEU A 80 7.71 -8.30 -5.40
N ASP A 81 7.82 -8.59 -6.70
CA ASP A 81 7.20 -9.75 -7.37
C ASP A 81 5.71 -9.95 -7.00
N TRP A 82 4.96 -8.84 -6.97
CA TRP A 82 3.50 -8.87 -6.83
C TRP A 82 2.85 -9.09 -8.19
N ARG A 83 1.99 -10.11 -8.25
CA ARG A 83 1.27 -10.56 -9.44
C ARG A 83 -0.23 -10.37 -9.26
N ASP A 84 -0.93 -10.27 -10.38
CA ASP A 84 -2.38 -10.06 -10.36
C ASP A 84 -3.10 -11.12 -9.52
N ASN A 85 -3.93 -10.67 -8.58
CA ASN A 85 -4.64 -11.45 -7.56
C ASN A 85 -3.81 -12.04 -6.41
N ASP A 86 -2.55 -11.64 -6.27
CA ASP A 86 -1.75 -11.96 -5.09
C ASP A 86 -2.42 -11.45 -3.81
N ASP A 87 -2.30 -12.24 -2.76
CA ASP A 87 -2.68 -11.87 -1.40
C ASP A 87 -1.59 -10.98 -0.79
N ILE A 88 -1.97 -9.73 -0.54
CA ILE A 88 -1.10 -8.74 0.09
C ILE A 88 -1.59 -8.50 1.51
N HIS A 89 -0.69 -8.68 2.46
CA HIS A 89 -0.94 -8.38 3.86
C HIS A 89 -0.79 -6.88 4.09
N LEU A 90 -1.73 -6.34 4.84
CA LEU A 90 -1.79 -4.96 5.29
C LEU A 90 -1.72 -4.94 6.81
N ILE A 91 -0.79 -4.17 7.35
CA ILE A 91 -0.70 -3.87 8.79
C ILE A 91 -0.49 -2.38 9.04
N PHE A 92 -0.90 -1.91 10.21
CA PHE A 92 -0.42 -0.64 10.75
C PHE A 92 0.95 -0.85 11.37
N ALA A 93 1.91 -0.02 10.99
CA ALA A 93 3.27 -0.11 11.49
C ALA A 93 3.81 1.27 11.82
N THR A 94 4.69 1.32 12.82
CA THR A 94 5.51 2.51 13.10
C THR A 94 6.95 2.20 12.68
N ILE A 95 7.38 2.78 11.57
CA ILE A 95 8.72 2.57 11.01
C ILE A 95 9.43 3.92 11.03
N ASN A 96 10.62 3.97 11.66
CA ASN A 96 11.42 5.20 11.80
C ASN A 96 10.63 6.38 12.41
N LYS A 97 9.89 6.13 13.50
CA LYS A 97 9.04 7.11 14.19
C LYS A 97 7.89 7.69 13.34
N LYS A 98 7.57 7.07 12.20
CA LYS A 98 6.41 7.43 11.39
C LYS A 98 5.40 6.30 11.47
N ALA A 99 4.17 6.64 11.83
CA ALA A 99 3.04 5.74 11.69
C ALA A 99 2.59 5.68 10.23
N GLY A 100 2.17 4.50 9.78
CA GLY A 100 1.69 4.31 8.42
C GLY A 100 1.17 2.90 8.17
N ILE A 101 0.90 2.62 6.91
CA ILE A 101 0.44 1.31 6.45
C ILE A 101 1.62 0.57 5.82
N PHE A 102 1.83 -0.68 6.19
CA PHE A 102 2.79 -1.55 5.55
C PHE A 102 2.08 -2.66 4.78
N PHE A 103 2.37 -2.75 3.48
CA PHE A 103 1.91 -3.79 2.59
C PHE A 103 3.04 -4.75 2.28
N TYR A 104 2.82 -6.04 2.41
CA TYR A 104 3.79 -7.05 2.05
C TYR A 104 3.13 -8.31 1.52
N LYS A 105 3.82 -9.01 0.64
CA LYS A 105 3.49 -10.39 0.28
C LYS A 105 4.19 -11.29 1.28
N LYS A 106 3.47 -12.20 1.92
CA LYS A 106 4.07 -13.12 2.87
C LYS A 106 4.90 -14.14 2.08
N ASN A 107 6.19 -14.21 2.36
CA ASN A 107 7.03 -15.29 1.83
C ASN A 107 6.60 -16.59 2.53
N ILE A 108 6.18 -17.58 1.73
CA ILE A 108 5.88 -18.94 2.17
C ILE A 108 7.17 -19.75 2.09
#